data_AF-A0A662WA06-F1
#
_entry.id   AF-A0A662WA06-F1
#
_cell.length_a   1.000
_cell.length_b   1.000
_cell.length_c   1.000
_cell.angle_alpha   90.00
_cell.angle_beta   90.00
_cell.angle_gamma   90.00
#
_symmetry.space_group_name_H-M   'P 1'
#
loop_
_entity.id
_entity.type
_entity.pdbx_description
1 polymer ?
#
loop_
_entity_poly.entity_id
_entity_poly.type
_entity_poly.pdbx_seq_one_letter_code
_entity_poly.pdbx_strand_id
1 'polypeptide(L)'
;RYLSVTATDTAALCGSATTSGLRKYSSYAEKTEFYPEVGLRILAGKIAREATKYDKAMEVLISWAKEHYYRIHVTFKRSPRKAGEVYKKLGYLFYCRKCMRRTWKPMDGSIVERCKCGEKYVMMGPLWLGELSSKDFLGKVVEVSEGKVKALFMRLLEEANVPFYYDLHAIAKRISKSPPSVERVIEKLRDEGFAASRTAFSGTGFKTDADIEDIVSIIETLI
;
A
#
# COMPACT_ATOMS: atom_id res chain seq x y z
N ARG A 1 -14.63 3.14 -19.69
CA ARG A 1 -13.95 1.96 -20.31
C ARG A 1 -13.03 1.36 -19.26
N TYR A 2 -13.01 0.03 -19.16
CA TYR A 2 -12.23 -0.71 -18.15
C TYR A 2 -10.87 -1.15 -18.72
N LEU A 3 -9.88 -1.31 -17.85
CA LEU A 3 -8.58 -1.91 -18.16
C LEU A 3 -8.19 -2.89 -17.05
N SER A 4 -7.74 -4.08 -17.45
CA SER A 4 -7.22 -5.09 -16.54
C SER A 4 -5.76 -5.32 -16.86
N VAL A 5 -4.87 -5.16 -15.88
CA VAL A 5 -3.42 -5.29 -16.05
C VAL A 5 -2.89 -6.36 -15.10
N THR A 6 -2.06 -7.26 -15.63
CA THR A 6 -1.23 -8.17 -14.84
C THR A 6 0.24 -7.82 -15.05
N ALA A 7 1.00 -7.74 -13.96
CA ALA A 7 2.46 -7.56 -14.01
C ALA A 7 3.15 -8.69 -13.23
N THR A 8 4.06 -9.41 -13.88
CA THR A 8 4.84 -10.52 -13.29
C THR A 8 6.28 -10.14 -12.95
N ASP A 9 6.71 -8.93 -13.34
CA ASP A 9 8.05 -8.40 -13.07
C ASP A 9 8.15 -7.81 -11.65
N THR A 10 7.78 -8.64 -10.68
CA THR A 10 7.72 -8.29 -9.27
C THR A 10 9.02 -7.71 -8.74
N ALA A 11 10.18 -8.24 -9.17
CA ALA A 11 11.50 -7.75 -8.75
C ALA A 11 11.73 -6.25 -9.09
N ALA A 12 11.23 -5.78 -10.23
CA ALA A 12 11.34 -4.39 -10.64
C ALA A 12 10.42 -3.49 -9.81
N LEU A 13 9.19 -3.94 -9.58
CA LEU A 13 8.16 -3.20 -8.84
C LEU A 13 8.42 -3.18 -7.32
N CYS A 14 8.98 -4.24 -6.74
CA CYS A 14 9.24 -4.35 -5.30
C CYS A 14 10.58 -3.76 -4.85
N GLY A 15 11.37 -3.19 -5.78
CA GLY A 15 12.66 -2.60 -5.46
C GLY A 15 13.81 -3.60 -5.24
N SER A 16 13.64 -4.88 -5.60
CA SER A 16 14.76 -5.85 -5.60
C SER A 16 15.68 -5.69 -6.82
N ALA A 17 15.16 -5.11 -7.91
CA ALA A 17 15.91 -4.75 -9.11
C ALA A 17 15.66 -3.26 -9.45
N THR A 18 16.17 -2.35 -8.62
CA THR A 18 15.88 -0.90 -8.67
C THR A 18 16.10 -0.29 -10.05
N THR A 19 17.20 -0.60 -10.74
CA THR A 19 17.47 -0.08 -12.09
C THR A 19 16.42 -0.54 -13.12
N SER A 20 15.91 -1.77 -12.98
CA SER A 20 14.81 -2.28 -13.81
C SER A 20 13.51 -1.54 -13.52
N GLY A 21 13.21 -1.31 -12.23
CA GLY A 21 12.08 -0.51 -11.78
C GLY A 21 12.10 0.92 -12.35
N LEU A 22 13.26 1.58 -12.27
CA LEU A 22 13.47 2.91 -12.85
C LEU A 22 13.25 2.92 -14.37
N ARG A 23 13.84 1.97 -15.11
CA ARG A 23 13.70 1.90 -16.57
C ARG A 23 12.27 1.65 -17.05
N LYS A 24 11.54 0.74 -16.39
CA LYS A 24 10.22 0.29 -16.84
C LYS A 24 9.09 1.16 -16.30
N TYR A 25 9.19 1.57 -15.04
CA TYR A 25 8.12 2.24 -14.32
C TYR A 25 8.42 3.70 -14.01
N SER A 26 9.66 4.17 -14.22
CA SER A 26 10.09 5.52 -13.83
C SER A 26 9.82 5.79 -12.35
N SER A 27 10.03 4.76 -11.52
CA SER A 27 9.79 4.81 -10.07
C SER A 27 10.95 4.16 -9.35
N TYR A 28 11.48 4.85 -8.35
CA TYR A 28 12.48 4.33 -7.44
C TYR A 28 11.78 3.56 -6.31
N ALA A 29 12.32 2.40 -5.96
CA ALA A 29 11.89 1.61 -4.81
C ALA A 29 13.04 0.75 -4.32
N GLU A 30 12.95 0.39 -3.04
CA GLU A 30 13.81 -0.58 -2.39
C GLU A 30 12.96 -1.65 -1.73
N LYS A 31 13.56 -2.81 -1.47
CA LYS A 31 12.86 -3.91 -0.83
C LYS A 31 12.58 -3.58 0.64
N THR A 32 11.30 -3.36 0.96
CA THR A 32 10.77 -3.17 2.32
C THR A 32 10.03 -4.42 2.82
N GLU A 33 9.70 -4.47 4.09
CA GLU A 33 8.81 -5.47 4.71
C GLU A 33 7.37 -5.43 4.15
N PHE A 34 7.00 -4.30 3.52
CA PHE A 34 5.70 -4.10 2.87
C PHE A 34 5.82 -3.95 1.34
N TYR A 35 6.87 -4.53 0.75
CA TYR A 35 7.15 -4.44 -0.68
C TYR A 35 6.00 -4.88 -1.61
N PRO A 36 5.11 -5.85 -1.28
CA PRO A 36 4.02 -6.22 -2.18
C PRO A 36 3.08 -5.04 -2.42
N GLU A 37 2.79 -4.25 -1.39
CA GLU A 37 1.94 -3.07 -1.53
C GLU A 37 2.69 -1.94 -2.27
N VAL A 38 3.98 -1.74 -2.00
CA VAL A 38 4.81 -0.76 -2.74
C VAL A 38 4.78 -1.06 -4.24
N GLY A 39 5.01 -2.32 -4.62
CA GLY A 39 5.01 -2.71 -6.03
C GLY A 39 3.65 -2.53 -6.70
N LEU A 40 2.56 -2.90 -6.02
CA LEU A 40 1.21 -2.68 -6.55
C LEU A 40 0.89 -1.19 -6.74
N ARG A 41 1.30 -0.36 -5.78
CA ARG A 41 1.13 1.11 -5.86
C ARG A 41 2.00 1.73 -6.95
N ILE A 42 3.19 1.21 -7.24
CA ILE A 42 4.02 1.66 -8.36
C ILE A 42 3.37 1.32 -9.70
N LEU A 43 2.83 0.10 -9.84
CA LEU A 43 2.08 -0.30 -11.03
C LEU A 43 0.87 0.62 -11.25
N ALA A 44 0.05 0.81 -10.22
CA ALA A 44 -1.09 1.73 -10.25
C ALA A 44 -0.65 3.16 -10.60
N GLY A 45 0.44 3.63 -9.99
CA GLY A 45 0.99 4.95 -10.23
C GLY A 45 1.45 5.14 -11.68
N LYS A 46 2.09 4.12 -12.27
CA LYS A 46 2.48 4.13 -13.70
C LYS A 46 1.25 4.21 -14.60
N ILE A 47 0.22 3.39 -14.36
CA ILE A 47 -1.02 3.41 -15.15
C ILE A 47 -1.68 4.79 -15.08
N ALA A 48 -1.78 5.37 -13.88
CA ALA A 48 -2.34 6.71 -13.68
C ALA A 48 -1.55 7.78 -14.45
N ARG A 49 -0.21 7.80 -14.34
CA ARG A 49 0.63 8.76 -15.07
C ARG A 49 0.53 8.65 -16.58
N GLU A 50 0.35 7.44 -17.12
CA GLU A 50 0.14 7.27 -18.57
C GLU A 50 -1.27 7.71 -18.99
N ALA A 51 -2.28 7.50 -18.15
CA ALA A 51 -3.66 7.89 -18.44
C ALA A 51 -3.87 9.42 -18.42
N THR A 52 -3.25 10.14 -17.48
CA THR A 52 -3.46 11.59 -17.33
C THR A 52 -2.99 12.40 -18.55
N LYS A 53 -2.01 11.90 -19.31
CA LYS A 53 -1.55 12.48 -20.59
C LYS A 53 -2.66 12.60 -21.65
N TYR A 54 -3.76 11.85 -21.48
CA TYR A 54 -4.90 11.81 -22.39
C TYR A 54 -6.19 12.33 -21.73
N ASP A 55 -6.07 13.17 -20.69
CA ASP A 55 -7.19 13.70 -19.90
C ASP A 55 -8.08 12.61 -19.27
N LYS A 56 -7.50 11.47 -18.93
CA LYS A 56 -8.22 10.35 -18.30
C LYS A 56 -7.87 10.26 -16.82
N ALA A 57 -8.89 10.42 -15.99
CA ALA A 57 -8.80 10.13 -14.56
C ALA A 57 -8.99 8.63 -14.32
N MET A 58 -8.01 8.01 -13.65
CA MET A 58 -8.05 6.60 -13.27
C MET A 58 -8.77 6.43 -11.93
N GLU A 59 -9.64 5.43 -11.83
CA GLU A 59 -10.20 4.94 -10.57
C GLU A 59 -9.90 3.45 -10.47
N VAL A 60 -9.36 3.02 -9.32
CA VAL A 60 -9.07 1.60 -9.06
C VAL A 60 -10.35 0.91 -8.60
N LEU A 61 -10.74 -0.17 -9.28
CA LEU A 61 -11.91 -0.96 -8.93
C LEU A 61 -11.54 -2.05 -7.92
N ILE A 62 -10.51 -2.81 -8.24
CA ILE A 62 -9.97 -3.87 -7.37
C ILE A 62 -8.53 -4.15 -7.79
N SER A 63 -7.69 -4.47 -6.81
CA SER A 63 -6.32 -4.87 -7.05
C SER A 63 -5.81 -5.80 -5.96
N TRP A 64 -4.84 -6.64 -6.31
CA TRP A 64 -4.20 -7.55 -5.38
C TRP A 64 -2.78 -7.90 -5.83
N ALA A 65 -1.97 -8.32 -4.87
CA ALA A 65 -0.70 -9.00 -5.12
C ALA A 65 -0.85 -10.46 -4.68
N LYS A 66 -0.42 -11.40 -5.51
CA LYS A 66 -0.37 -12.82 -5.14
C LYS A 66 0.91 -13.44 -5.69
N GLU A 67 1.71 -14.01 -4.79
CA GLU A 67 2.95 -14.73 -5.09
C GLU A 67 3.87 -13.93 -6.04
N HIS A 68 3.82 -14.22 -7.34
CA HIS A 68 4.70 -13.67 -8.37
C HIS A 68 4.02 -12.71 -9.34
N TYR A 69 2.81 -12.22 -9.04
CA TYR A 69 2.15 -11.23 -9.88
C TYR A 69 1.33 -10.19 -9.10
N TYR A 70 1.18 -9.03 -9.74
CA TYR A 70 0.23 -7.99 -9.40
C TYR A 70 -0.92 -8.00 -10.40
N ARG A 71 -2.15 -7.81 -9.91
CA ARG A 71 -3.32 -7.62 -10.76
C ARG A 71 -4.05 -6.35 -10.33
N ILE A 72 -4.42 -5.54 -11.32
CA ILE A 72 -5.18 -4.32 -11.09
C ILE A 72 -6.25 -4.16 -12.16
N HIS A 73 -7.45 -3.85 -11.72
CA HIS A 73 -8.60 -3.53 -12.55
C HIS A 73 -8.97 -2.07 -12.31
N VAL A 74 -8.97 -1.28 -13.38
CA VAL A 74 -9.26 0.16 -13.31
C VAL A 74 -10.33 0.56 -14.30
N THR A 75 -10.97 1.69 -14.03
CA THR A 75 -11.80 2.40 -14.99
C THR A 75 -11.23 3.80 -15.23
N PHE A 76 -11.61 4.38 -16.36
CA PHE A 76 -11.20 5.73 -16.73
C PHE A 76 -12.40 6.62 -17.03
N LYS A 77 -12.34 7.84 -16.52
CA LYS A 77 -13.25 8.94 -16.89
C LYS A 77 -12.47 10.02 -17.63
N ARG A 78 -12.90 10.36 -18.84
CA ARG A 78 -12.30 11.45 -19.61
C ARG A 78 -12.78 12.79 -19.05
N SER A 79 -11.87 13.56 -18.47
CA SER A 79 -12.12 14.89 -17.92
C SER A 79 -10.76 15.51 -17.55
N PRO A 80 -10.33 16.61 -18.18
CA PRO A 80 -9.08 17.30 -17.83
C PRO A 80 -9.04 17.69 -16.34
N ARG A 81 -10.15 18.21 -15.81
CA ARG A 81 -10.28 18.56 -14.39
C ARG A 81 -10.00 17.36 -13.47
N LYS A 82 -10.68 16.23 -13.70
CA LYS A 82 -10.47 15.02 -12.89
C LYS A 82 -9.06 14.44 -13.10
N ALA A 83 -8.51 14.54 -14.31
CA ALA A 83 -7.14 14.10 -14.58
C ALA A 83 -6.11 14.92 -13.78
N GLY A 84 -6.35 16.21 -13.55
CA GLY A 84 -5.56 17.03 -12.62
C GLY A 84 -5.69 16.57 -11.16
N GLU A 85 -6.89 16.19 -10.73
CA GLU A 85 -7.13 15.70 -9.35
C GLU A 85 -6.41 14.37 -9.05
N VAL A 86 -6.08 13.56 -10.07
CA VAL A 86 -5.31 12.32 -9.92
C VAL A 86 -3.97 12.56 -9.22
N TYR A 87 -3.36 13.74 -9.38
CA TYR A 87 -2.08 14.07 -8.75
C TYR A 87 -2.17 14.23 -7.22
N LYS A 88 -3.38 14.37 -6.65
CA LYS A 88 -3.60 14.25 -5.19
C LYS A 88 -3.44 12.80 -4.71
N LYS A 89 -3.60 11.83 -5.60
CA LYS A 89 -3.49 10.38 -5.37
C LYS A 89 -2.21 9.79 -5.97
N LEU A 90 -1.34 10.60 -6.55
CA LEU A 90 0.01 10.23 -6.97
C LEU A 90 1.01 10.93 -6.08
N GLY A 91 2.07 10.25 -5.67
CA GLY A 91 3.04 10.85 -4.78
C GLY A 91 4.19 9.94 -4.41
N TYR A 92 4.77 10.24 -3.27
CA TYR A 92 5.99 9.62 -2.77
C TYR A 92 5.79 9.10 -1.35
N LEU A 93 6.37 7.93 -1.09
CA LEU A 93 6.52 7.35 0.23
C LEU A 93 7.87 7.78 0.80
N PHE A 94 7.89 8.22 2.05
CA PHE A 94 9.08 8.52 2.82
C PHE A 94 9.19 7.46 3.93
N TYR A 95 10.22 6.62 3.85
CA TYR A 95 10.40 5.48 4.75
C TYR A 95 11.70 5.58 5.55
N CYS A 96 11.60 5.48 6.87
CA CYS A 96 12.75 5.52 7.77
C CYS A 96 13.21 4.09 8.07
N ARG A 97 14.38 3.70 7.54
CA ARG A 97 14.92 2.34 7.75
C ARG A 97 15.25 2.02 9.21
N LYS A 98 15.51 3.05 10.03
CA LYS A 98 15.88 2.88 11.45
C LYS A 98 14.71 2.49 12.33
N CYS A 99 13.60 3.23 12.24
CA CYS A 99 12.44 3.04 13.12
C CYS A 99 11.20 2.48 12.40
N MET A 100 11.25 2.27 11.09
CA MET A 100 10.14 1.82 10.24
C MET A 100 8.98 2.83 10.13
N ARG A 101 9.16 4.06 10.65
CA ARG A 101 8.20 5.14 10.46
C ARG A 101 8.09 5.45 8.97
N ARG A 102 6.86 5.73 8.55
CA ARG A 102 6.55 6.13 7.18
C ARG A 102 5.58 7.29 7.15
N THR A 103 5.71 8.09 6.12
CA THR A 103 4.75 9.13 5.75
C THR A 103 4.73 9.23 4.24
N TRP A 104 3.73 9.88 3.67
CA TRP A 104 3.61 10.04 2.23
C TRP A 104 3.10 11.43 1.90
N LYS A 105 3.52 11.93 0.75
CA LYS A 105 3.08 13.22 0.22
C LYS A 105 2.66 13.09 -1.24
N PRO A 106 1.60 13.78 -1.66
CA PRO A 106 1.25 13.83 -3.06
C PRO A 106 2.33 14.56 -3.88
N MET A 107 2.20 14.54 -5.21
CA MET A 107 3.07 15.30 -6.11
C MET A 107 2.73 16.79 -6.09
N ASP A 108 2.93 17.45 -4.95
CA ASP A 108 2.56 18.86 -4.72
C ASP A 108 3.75 19.75 -4.34
N GLY A 109 4.98 19.21 -4.41
CA GLY A 109 6.19 19.92 -4.01
C GLY A 109 6.51 19.82 -2.51
N SER A 110 5.72 19.09 -1.73
CA SER A 110 6.03 18.81 -0.32
C SER A 110 7.38 18.12 -0.16
N ILE A 111 8.18 18.58 0.81
CA ILE A 111 9.49 18.02 1.15
C ILE A 111 9.41 17.37 2.53
N VAL A 112 9.95 16.17 2.66
CA VAL A 112 10.10 15.47 3.95
C VAL A 112 11.48 14.81 4.01
N GLU A 113 12.41 15.43 4.72
CA GLU A 113 13.81 14.96 4.74
C GLU A 113 14.14 14.03 5.90
N ARG A 114 13.64 14.34 7.10
CA ARG A 114 14.06 13.68 8.34
C ARG A 114 12.90 13.09 9.12
N CYS A 115 13.15 11.91 9.66
CA CYS A 115 12.28 11.25 10.60
C CYS A 115 12.37 11.89 11.98
N LYS A 116 11.32 11.74 12.80
CA LYS A 116 11.32 12.16 14.20
C LYS A 116 12.47 11.54 15.02
N CYS A 117 12.98 10.37 14.62
CA CYS A 117 14.13 9.72 15.26
C CYS A 117 15.51 10.27 14.81
N GLY A 118 15.53 11.32 13.98
CA GLY A 118 16.73 12.01 13.47
C GLY A 118 17.29 11.47 12.15
N GLU A 119 16.92 10.24 11.76
CA GLU A 119 17.41 9.59 10.55
C GLU A 119 16.80 10.19 9.27
N LYS A 120 17.53 10.10 8.15
CA LYS A 120 16.98 10.54 6.85
C LYS A 120 15.92 9.56 6.35
N TYR A 121 14.88 10.09 5.72
CA TYR A 121 13.93 9.28 4.99
C TYR A 121 14.52 8.83 3.66
N VAL A 122 14.20 7.60 3.25
CA VAL A 122 14.32 7.17 1.86
C VAL A 122 13.01 7.52 1.15
N MET A 123 13.11 8.31 0.08
CA MET A 123 11.97 8.64 -0.77
C MET A 123 11.79 7.56 -1.84
N MET A 124 10.62 6.95 -1.91
CA MET A 124 10.22 5.95 -2.90
C MET A 124 9.03 6.44 -3.72
N GLY A 125 9.01 6.09 -4.99
CA GLY A 125 7.99 6.48 -5.92
C GLY A 125 8.55 7.03 -7.24
N PRO A 126 7.67 7.58 -8.09
CA PRO A 126 6.32 7.95 -7.73
C PRO A 126 5.34 6.78 -7.79
N LEU A 127 4.40 6.72 -6.84
CA LEU A 127 3.44 5.64 -6.64
C LEU A 127 2.03 6.16 -6.38
N TRP A 128 1.05 5.25 -6.40
CA TRP A 128 -0.35 5.52 -6.08
C TRP A 128 -0.57 5.58 -4.57
N LEU A 129 -1.09 6.71 -4.08
CA LEU A 129 -1.47 6.96 -2.69
C LEU A 129 -2.97 6.77 -2.45
N GLY A 130 -3.77 6.72 -3.51
CA GLY A 130 -5.21 6.50 -3.40
C GLY A 130 -5.57 5.08 -2.97
N GLU A 131 -6.87 4.82 -2.99
CA GLU A 131 -7.48 3.54 -2.69
C GLU A 131 -7.06 2.50 -3.74
N LEU A 132 -6.87 1.25 -3.29
CA LEU A 132 -6.51 0.10 -4.14
C LEU A 132 -7.71 -0.79 -4.46
N SER A 133 -8.89 -0.44 -3.94
CA SER A 133 -10.16 -1.11 -4.17
C SER A 133 -11.30 -0.11 -3.99
N SER A 134 -12.39 -0.31 -4.74
CA SER A 134 -13.67 0.34 -4.52
C SER A 134 -14.54 -0.61 -3.69
N LYS A 135 -14.97 -0.17 -2.50
CA LYS A 135 -15.82 -1.00 -1.62
C LYS A 135 -17.13 -1.40 -2.30
N ASP A 136 -17.76 -0.47 -3.04
CA ASP A 136 -18.98 -0.74 -3.80
C ASP A 136 -18.78 -1.80 -4.89
N PHE A 137 -17.68 -1.71 -5.62
CA PHE A 137 -17.34 -2.72 -6.64
C PHE A 137 -17.02 -4.06 -5.99
N LEU A 138 -16.26 -4.04 -4.90
CA LEU A 138 -15.80 -5.22 -4.21
C LEU A 138 -16.95 -6.00 -3.54
N GLY A 139 -17.95 -5.31 -2.99
CA GLY A 139 -19.17 -5.95 -2.47
C GLY A 139 -19.87 -6.80 -3.53
N LYS A 140 -20.07 -6.23 -4.74
CA LYS A 140 -20.65 -6.95 -5.88
C LYS A 140 -19.79 -8.14 -6.32
N VAL A 141 -18.47 -8.00 -6.28
CA VAL A 141 -17.55 -9.09 -6.62
C VAL A 141 -17.62 -10.21 -5.58
N VAL A 142 -17.75 -9.89 -4.29
CA VAL A 142 -17.88 -10.88 -3.21
C VAL A 142 -19.17 -11.70 -3.35
N GLU A 143 -20.28 -11.09 -3.76
CA GLU A 143 -21.57 -11.76 -3.98
C GLU A 143 -21.47 -12.90 -5.01
N VAL A 144 -20.72 -12.68 -6.09
CA VAL A 144 -20.56 -13.64 -7.20
C VAL A 144 -19.33 -14.54 -7.07
N SER A 145 -18.54 -14.39 -6.01
CA SER A 145 -17.31 -15.16 -5.80
C SER A 145 -17.54 -16.34 -4.87
N GLU A 146 -16.77 -17.41 -5.07
CA GLU A 146 -16.85 -18.63 -4.27
C GLU A 146 -15.48 -19.09 -3.74
N GLY A 147 -15.51 -19.96 -2.72
CA GLY A 147 -14.33 -20.62 -2.17
C GLY A 147 -13.19 -19.68 -1.76
N LYS A 148 -11.96 -20.05 -2.14
CA LYS A 148 -10.74 -19.30 -1.80
C LYS A 148 -10.70 -17.88 -2.40
N VAL A 149 -11.38 -17.67 -3.54
CA VAL A 149 -11.44 -16.36 -4.20
C VAL A 149 -12.33 -15.41 -3.39
N LYS A 150 -13.49 -15.90 -2.93
CA LYS A 150 -14.37 -15.12 -2.04
C LYS A 150 -13.65 -14.68 -0.77
N ALA A 151 -12.89 -15.58 -0.15
CA ALA A 151 -12.12 -15.27 1.06
C ALA A 151 -11.08 -14.15 0.85
N LEU A 152 -10.42 -14.12 -0.30
CA LEU A 152 -9.50 -13.02 -0.67
C LEU A 152 -10.24 -11.68 -0.78
N PHE A 153 -11.37 -11.66 -1.48
CA PHE A 153 -12.13 -10.43 -1.71
C PHE A 153 -12.84 -9.91 -0.45
N MET A 154 -13.32 -10.81 0.42
CA MET A 154 -13.78 -10.47 1.77
C MET A 154 -12.67 -9.78 2.57
N ARG A 155 -11.45 -10.33 2.54
CA ARG A 155 -10.30 -9.71 3.22
C ARG A 155 -9.98 -8.32 2.67
N LEU A 156 -10.04 -8.13 1.35
CA LEU A 156 -9.85 -6.81 0.74
C LEU A 156 -10.98 -5.83 1.08
N LEU A 157 -12.19 -6.33 1.39
CA LEU A 157 -13.36 -5.51 1.71
C LEU A 157 -13.31 -4.98 3.14
N GLU A 158 -12.82 -5.82 4.06
CA GLU A 158 -12.59 -5.50 5.47
C GLU A 158 -11.30 -4.72 5.71
N GLU A 159 -10.39 -4.68 4.73
CA GLU A 159 -9.10 -4.00 4.86
C GLU A 159 -9.27 -2.48 5.09
N ALA A 160 -8.55 -1.96 6.08
CA ALA A 160 -8.54 -0.54 6.42
C ALA A 160 -8.01 0.28 5.22
N ASN A 161 -8.67 1.40 4.93
CA ASN A 161 -8.33 2.26 3.80
C ASN A 161 -7.15 3.17 4.13
N VAL A 162 -6.01 2.56 4.48
CA VAL A 162 -4.77 3.25 4.83
C VAL A 162 -3.65 2.74 3.89
N PRO A 163 -2.80 3.63 3.35
CA PRO A 163 -1.63 3.20 2.61
C PRO A 163 -0.61 2.46 3.47
N PHE A 164 -0.13 1.34 2.93
CA PHE A 164 0.96 0.51 3.47
C PHE A 164 0.59 -0.26 4.74
N TYR A 165 0.85 -1.57 4.73
CA TYR A 165 0.68 -2.43 5.90
C TYR A 165 1.94 -2.52 6.75
N TYR A 166 1.81 -2.78 8.04
CA TYR A 166 2.89 -3.13 8.97
C TYR A 166 3.06 -4.65 9.02
N ASP A 167 4.30 -5.12 9.06
CA ASP A 167 4.58 -6.54 9.29
C ASP A 167 4.99 -6.77 10.75
N LEU A 168 4.20 -7.58 11.46
CA LEU A 168 4.40 -7.79 12.89
C LEU A 168 5.74 -8.46 13.20
N HIS A 169 6.19 -9.40 12.38
CA HIS A 169 7.46 -10.09 12.58
C HIS A 169 8.64 -9.14 12.34
N ALA A 170 8.54 -8.26 11.35
CA ALA A 170 9.54 -7.23 11.11
C ALA A 170 9.64 -6.24 12.29
N ILE A 171 8.51 -5.82 12.86
CA ILE A 171 8.49 -4.96 14.05
C ILE A 171 9.07 -5.69 15.27
N ALA A 172 8.61 -6.90 15.55
CA ALA A 172 9.07 -7.72 16.66
C ALA A 172 10.59 -7.97 16.62
N LYS A 173 11.12 -8.26 15.41
CA LYS A 173 12.56 -8.37 15.17
C LYS A 173 13.30 -7.06 15.48
N ARG A 174 12.75 -5.92 15.10
CA ARG A 174 13.37 -4.60 15.35
C ARG A 174 13.45 -4.27 16.84
N ILE A 175 12.43 -4.62 17.61
CA ILE A 175 12.39 -4.36 19.07
C ILE A 175 12.96 -5.53 19.89
N SER A 176 13.48 -6.57 19.24
CA SER A 176 14.05 -7.77 19.89
C SER A 176 13.10 -8.48 20.86
N LYS A 177 11.82 -8.58 20.50
CA LYS A 177 10.80 -9.29 21.29
C LYS A 177 10.06 -10.35 20.46
N SER A 178 9.41 -11.29 21.13
CA SER A 178 8.53 -12.27 20.49
C SER A 178 7.24 -11.60 20.01
N PRO A 179 6.76 -11.88 18.78
CA PRO A 179 5.52 -11.29 18.31
C PRO A 179 4.31 -11.90 19.04
N PRO A 180 3.36 -11.09 19.55
CA PRO A 180 2.02 -11.59 19.91
C PRO A 180 1.26 -12.04 18.65
N SER A 181 0.03 -12.53 18.79
CA SER A 181 -0.83 -12.79 17.63
C SER A 181 -1.25 -11.48 16.95
N VAL A 182 -1.30 -11.46 15.62
CA VAL A 182 -1.76 -10.28 14.86
C VAL A 182 -3.19 -9.88 15.24
N GLU A 183 -4.07 -10.83 15.55
CA GLU A 183 -5.43 -10.60 16.06
C GLU A 183 -5.42 -9.70 17.30
N ARG A 184 -4.70 -10.11 18.36
CA ARG A 184 -4.58 -9.32 19.60
C ARG A 184 -4.04 -7.91 19.37
N VAL A 185 -3.10 -7.74 18.44
CA VAL A 185 -2.58 -6.40 18.08
C VAL A 185 -3.67 -5.55 17.41
N ILE A 186 -4.43 -6.12 16.46
CA ILE A 186 -5.53 -5.43 15.78
C ILE A 186 -6.65 -5.07 16.76
N GLU A 187 -7.03 -5.98 17.65
CA GLU A 187 -8.04 -5.75 18.68
C GLU A 187 -7.61 -4.60 19.59
N LYS A 188 -6.38 -4.66 20.12
CA LYS A 188 -5.86 -3.61 21.00
C LYS A 188 -5.75 -2.25 20.31
N LEU A 189 -5.36 -2.21 19.03
CA LEU A 189 -5.37 -0.99 18.22
C LEU A 189 -6.77 -0.40 18.09
N ARG A 190 -7.79 -1.24 17.87
CA ARG A 190 -9.19 -0.80 17.77
C ARG A 190 -9.71 -0.30 19.12
N ASP A 191 -9.36 -0.97 20.22
CA ASP A 191 -9.72 -0.54 21.57
C ASP A 191 -9.14 0.84 21.92
N GLU A 192 -7.98 1.19 21.34
CA GLU A 192 -7.35 2.51 21.47
C GLU A 192 -7.85 3.53 20.43
N GLY A 193 -8.83 3.16 19.60
CA GLY A 193 -9.50 4.05 18.66
C GLY A 193 -8.87 4.13 17.27
N PHE A 194 -7.88 3.31 16.96
CA PHE A 194 -7.25 3.26 15.63
C PHE A 194 -8.01 2.36 14.65
N ALA A 195 -7.97 2.74 13.37
CA ALA A 195 -8.55 1.95 12.30
C ALA A 195 -7.64 0.78 11.91
N ALA A 196 -7.76 -0.38 12.55
CA ALA A 196 -6.91 -1.53 12.26
C ALA A 196 -7.62 -2.69 11.52
N SER A 197 -6.89 -3.41 10.67
CA SER A 197 -7.38 -4.61 9.98
C SER A 197 -6.25 -5.58 9.62
N ARG A 198 -6.59 -6.84 9.31
CA ARG A 198 -5.71 -7.74 8.54
C ARG A 198 -5.42 -7.14 7.16
N THR A 199 -4.38 -7.63 6.50
CA THR A 199 -4.08 -7.28 5.10
C THR A 199 -4.06 -8.49 4.18
N ALA A 200 -4.44 -8.29 2.91
CA ALA A 200 -4.33 -9.34 1.89
C ALA A 200 -2.88 -9.58 1.42
N PHE A 201 -1.94 -8.68 1.73
CA PHE A 201 -0.55 -8.75 1.26
C PHE A 201 0.34 -9.72 2.04
N SER A 202 0.07 -9.94 3.33
CA SER A 202 0.93 -10.73 4.23
C SER A 202 0.10 -11.42 5.31
N GLY A 203 0.47 -12.67 5.65
CA GLY A 203 -0.14 -13.42 6.75
C GLY A 203 0.24 -12.90 8.14
N THR A 204 1.33 -12.14 8.24
CA THR A 204 1.83 -11.48 9.46
C THR A 204 1.60 -9.97 9.42
N GLY A 205 0.91 -9.49 8.39
CA GLY A 205 0.66 -8.08 8.16
C GLY A 205 -0.68 -7.59 8.68
N PHE A 206 -0.72 -6.31 9.02
CA PHE A 206 -1.94 -5.58 9.37
C PHE A 206 -1.84 -4.13 8.90
N LYS A 207 -2.98 -3.49 8.63
CA LYS A 207 -3.06 -2.06 8.34
C LYS A 207 -3.60 -1.31 9.54
N THR A 208 -3.10 -0.11 9.76
CA THR A 208 -3.58 0.81 10.78
C THR A 208 -3.21 2.25 10.42
N ASP A 209 -3.97 3.22 10.90
CA ASP A 209 -3.65 4.64 10.89
C ASP A 209 -2.80 5.09 12.09
N ALA A 210 -2.56 4.20 13.05
CA ALA A 210 -1.60 4.40 14.15
C ALA A 210 -0.17 4.60 13.64
N ASP A 211 0.62 5.39 14.37
CA ASP A 211 2.03 5.55 14.06
C ASP A 211 2.88 4.40 14.61
N ILE A 212 4.16 4.31 14.20
CA ILE A 212 4.98 3.15 14.56
C ILE A 212 5.31 3.11 16.07
N GLU A 213 5.26 4.24 16.76
CA GLU A 213 5.51 4.35 18.18
C GLU A 213 4.29 3.85 18.97
N ASP A 214 3.07 4.24 18.55
CA ASP A 214 1.82 3.71 19.10
C ASP A 214 1.76 2.18 18.93
N ILE A 215 2.08 1.69 17.72
CA ILE A 215 2.09 0.24 17.42
C ILE A 215 3.10 -0.49 18.31
N VAL A 216 4.31 0.05 18.49
CA VAL A 216 5.32 -0.57 19.35
C VAL A 216 4.82 -0.61 20.78
N SER A 217 4.29 0.51 21.31
CA SER A 217 3.78 0.57 22.67
C SER A 217 2.70 -0.49 22.90
N ILE A 218 1.74 -0.63 21.97
CA ILE A 218 0.70 -1.66 22.01
C ILE A 218 1.32 -3.06 22.04
N ILE A 219 2.27 -3.37 21.14
CA ILE A 219 2.93 -4.67 21.11
C ILE A 219 3.60 -4.97 22.45
N GLU A 220 4.26 -3.98 23.07
CA GLU A 220 4.92 -4.14 24.36
C GLU A 220 3.96 -4.41 25.51
N THR A 221 2.72 -3.93 25.46
CA THR A 221 1.68 -4.27 26.46
C THR A 221 1.11 -5.68 26.32
N LEU A 222 1.32 -6.32 25.17
CA LEU A 222 0.72 -7.63 24.84
C LEU A 222 1.68 -8.81 25.07
N ILE A 223 2.96 -8.52 25.35
CA ILE A 223 4.06 -9.46 25.59
C ILE A 223 4.33 -9.55 27.09
#